data_AF-A0A534ANI9-F1
#
_entry.id   AF-A0A534ANI9-F1
#
_cell.length_a   1.000
_cell.length_b   1.000
_cell.length_c   1.000
_cell.angle_alpha   90.00
_cell.angle_beta   90.00
_cell.angle_gamma   90.00
#
_symmetry.space_group_name_H-M   'P 1'
#
loop_
_entity.id
_entity.type
_entity.pdbx_description
1 polymer ?
#
loop_
_entity_poly.entity_id
_entity_poly.type
_entity_poly.pdbx_seq_one_letter_code
_entity_poly.pdbx_strand_id
1 'polypeptide(L)'
;MPQAAFAQERTTLGGYGELHYTNLTGPNTPGVVNLARFVAYLAHTFDERLTFRSELEVENAKVEGGQPGGEVSLEQAYLDYRLADWLTLRTGLVLPPVGIINETHEPPTFNGV
;
A
#
# COMPACT_ATOMS: atom_id res chain seq x y z
N MET A 1 -38.19 14.99 -5.24
CA MET A 1 -37.55 14.70 -3.94
C MET A 1 -36.09 15.12 -4.05
N PRO A 2 -35.56 16.03 -3.22
CA PRO A 2 -34.12 16.28 -3.23
C PRO A 2 -33.44 15.04 -2.65
N GLN A 3 -32.55 14.46 -3.43
CA GLN A 3 -31.73 13.33 -3.02
C GLN A 3 -30.74 13.83 -1.96
N ALA A 4 -30.80 13.26 -0.76
CA ALA A 4 -29.85 13.58 0.30
C ALA A 4 -28.44 13.27 -0.24
N ALA A 5 -27.62 14.30 -0.40
CA ALA A 5 -26.21 14.13 -0.67
C ALA A 5 -25.60 13.50 0.58
N PHE A 6 -25.28 12.20 0.51
CA PHE A 6 -24.40 11.60 1.49
C PHE A 6 -23.12 12.44 1.51
N ALA A 7 -22.64 12.80 2.71
CA ALA A 7 -21.35 13.45 2.83
C ALA A 7 -20.31 12.52 2.19
N GLN A 8 -19.79 12.92 1.03
CA GLN A 8 -18.76 12.14 0.36
C GLN A 8 -17.53 12.19 1.26
N GLU A 9 -17.15 11.04 1.84
CA GLU A 9 -15.93 10.96 2.63
C GLU A 9 -14.76 11.36 1.73
N ARG A 10 -14.16 12.51 2.06
CA ARG A 10 -13.05 13.08 1.30
C ARG A 10 -11.76 12.36 1.59
N THR A 11 -11.62 11.74 2.76
CA THR A 11 -10.45 10.95 3.13
C THR A 11 -10.84 9.50 3.25
N THR A 12 -10.03 8.61 2.67
CA THR A 12 -10.16 7.17 2.86
C THR A 12 -8.83 6.65 3.39
N LEU A 13 -8.91 5.85 4.45
CA LEU A 13 -7.81 5.08 4.98
C LEU A 13 -8.12 3.61 4.74
N GLY A 14 -7.12 2.86 4.28
CA GLY A 14 -7.21 1.44 4.03
C GLY A 14 -5.87 0.77 4.24
N GLY A 15 -5.82 -0.53 4.01
CA GLY A 15 -4.60 -1.30 4.12
C GLY A 15 -4.88 -2.77 4.29
N TYR A 16 -3.81 -3.55 4.29
CA TYR A 16 -3.82 -4.97 4.63
C TYR A 16 -2.49 -5.34 5.27
N GLY A 17 -2.40 -6.56 5.80
CA GLY A 17 -1.15 -7.07 6.35
C GLY A 17 -1.09 -8.58 6.24
N GLU A 18 0.13 -9.10 6.25
CA GLU A 18 0.43 -10.51 6.10
C GLU A 18 1.35 -10.97 7.24
N LEU A 19 0.90 -11.99 7.98
CA LEU A 19 1.64 -12.58 9.07
C LEU A 19 1.88 -14.05 8.78
N HIS A 20 3.13 -14.48 8.89
CA HIS A 20 3.55 -15.87 8.70
C HIS A 20 3.95 -16.48 10.03
N TYR A 21 3.53 -17.73 10.24
CA TYR A 21 4.04 -18.59 11.30
C TYR A 21 4.64 -19.84 10.66
N THR A 22 5.92 -20.07 10.93
CA THR A 22 6.64 -21.26 10.44
C THR A 22 7.01 -22.14 11.63
N ASN A 23 6.57 -23.40 11.59
CA ASN A 23 6.93 -24.41 12.59
C ASN A 23 7.67 -25.57 11.91
N LEU A 24 8.99 -25.60 12.07
CA LEU A 24 9.83 -26.65 11.49
C LEU A 24 9.87 -27.85 12.42
N THR A 25 9.84 -29.06 11.84
CA THR A 25 9.94 -30.31 12.59
C THR A 25 11.40 -30.76 12.71
N GLY A 26 11.94 -30.81 13.92
CA GLY A 26 13.29 -31.28 14.22
C GLY A 26 13.74 -30.90 15.64
N PRO A 27 14.83 -31.49 16.15
CA PRO A 27 15.42 -31.01 17.40
C PRO A 27 15.89 -29.56 17.25
N ASN A 28 15.58 -28.72 18.23
CA ASN A 28 16.00 -27.30 18.32
C ASN A 28 15.51 -26.38 17.19
N THR A 29 14.34 -26.61 16.62
CA THR A 29 13.71 -25.71 15.64
C THR A 29 12.51 -24.98 16.24
N PRO A 30 12.71 -23.87 16.97
CA PRO A 30 11.60 -23.10 17.53
C PRO A 30 10.74 -22.51 16.41
N GLY A 31 9.44 -22.36 16.67
CA GLY A 31 8.53 -21.69 15.75
C GLY A 31 8.89 -20.22 15.57
N VAL A 32 8.79 -19.73 14.33
CA VAL A 32 9.12 -18.35 13.96
C VAL A 32 7.86 -17.64 13.49
N VAL A 33 7.61 -16.45 14.04
CA VAL A 33 6.57 -15.53 13.55
C VAL A 33 7.25 -14.40 12.79
N ASN A 34 6.75 -14.07 11.60
CA ASN A 34 7.20 -12.95 10.78
C ASN A 34 6.00 -12.10 10.37
N LEU A 35 6.05 -10.79 10.59
CA LEU A 35 5.15 -9.85 9.91
C LEU A 35 5.77 -9.59 8.55
N ALA A 36 5.32 -10.37 7.56
CA ALA A 36 5.88 -10.35 6.22
C ALA A 36 5.67 -8.98 5.57
N ARG A 37 4.45 -8.45 5.68
CA ARG A 37 4.14 -7.09 5.23
C ARG A 37 3.02 -6.41 6.01
N PHE A 38 3.04 -5.10 6.00
CA PHE A 38 1.95 -4.24 6.45
C PHE A 38 1.87 -3.03 5.52
N VAL A 39 0.74 -2.90 4.81
CA VAL A 39 0.51 -1.85 3.82
C VAL A 39 -0.61 -0.95 4.31
N ALA A 40 -0.37 0.36 4.24
CA ALA A 40 -1.33 1.40 4.61
C ALA A 40 -1.56 2.33 3.42
N TYR A 41 -2.83 2.41 2.99
CA TYR A 41 -3.29 3.33 1.96
C TYR A 41 -3.91 4.57 2.59
N LEU A 42 -3.53 5.73 2.08
CA LEU A 42 -4.18 7.00 2.37
C LEU A 42 -4.59 7.64 1.05
N ALA A 43 -5.88 7.96 0.92
CA ALA A 43 -6.41 8.73 -0.17
C ALA A 43 -7.14 9.97 0.37
N HIS A 44 -6.99 11.10 -0.31
CA HIS A 44 -7.74 12.32 0.02
C HIS A 44 -8.18 13.07 -1.25
N THR A 45 -9.46 13.39 -1.34
CA THR A 45 -10.05 14.23 -2.39
C THR A 45 -10.27 15.62 -1.82
N PHE A 46 -9.43 16.58 -2.24
CA PHE A 46 -9.53 17.96 -1.78
C PHE A 46 -10.77 18.63 -2.35
N ASP A 47 -11.00 18.41 -3.65
CA ASP A 47 -12.13 18.93 -4.43
C ASP A 47 -12.41 18.03 -5.66
N GLU A 48 -13.27 18.49 -6.57
CA GLU A 48 -13.66 17.77 -7.78
C GLU A 48 -12.52 17.55 -8.80
N ARG A 49 -11.36 18.19 -8.61
CA ARG A 49 -10.23 18.16 -9.55
C ARG A 49 -8.96 17.58 -8.95
N LEU A 50 -8.75 17.68 -7.63
CA LEU A 50 -7.51 17.30 -6.98
C LEU A 50 -7.70 16.15 -6.00
N THR A 51 -6.96 15.06 -6.23
CA THR A 51 -6.91 13.90 -5.34
C THR A 51 -5.46 13.52 -5.03
N PHE A 52 -5.19 13.13 -3.79
CA PHE A 52 -3.95 12.53 -3.32
C PHE A 52 -4.14 11.05 -3.04
N ARG A 53 -3.13 10.24 -3.36
CA ARG A 53 -3.04 8.81 -3.03
C ARG A 53 -1.63 8.48 -2.59
N SER A 54 -1.50 7.68 -1.53
CA SER A 54 -0.23 7.12 -1.10
C SER A 54 -0.38 5.73 -0.54
N GLU A 55 0.73 5.01 -0.59
CA GLU A 55 0.91 3.66 -0.09
C GLU A 55 2.22 3.60 0.69
N LEU A 56 2.10 3.31 1.98
CA LEU A 56 3.22 3.06 2.87
C LEU A 56 3.29 1.57 3.14
N GLU A 57 4.45 0.99 2.94
CA GLU A 57 4.72 -0.41 3.21
C GLU A 57 5.77 -0.58 4.30
N VAL A 58 5.55 -1.57 5.15
CA VAL A 58 6.55 -2.12 6.07
C VAL A 58 6.72 -3.60 5.74
N GLU A 59 7.93 -4.00 5.40
CA GLU A 59 8.26 -5.39 5.07
C GLU A 59 9.19 -6.02 6.09
N ASN A 60 9.01 -7.33 6.30
CA ASN A 60 9.84 -8.16 7.17
C ASN A 60 10.08 -7.52 8.54
N ALA A 61 9.00 -6.98 9.13
CA ALA A 61 9.10 -6.11 10.30
C ALA A 61 9.78 -6.84 11.46
N LYS A 62 10.87 -6.25 11.96
CA LYS A 62 11.64 -6.79 13.08
C LYS A 62 11.06 -6.26 14.39
N VAL A 63 10.76 -7.18 15.31
CA VAL A 63 10.29 -6.87 16.67
C VAL A 63 11.43 -6.79 17.70
N GLU A 64 12.64 -7.20 17.33
CA GLU A 64 13.84 -7.21 18.18
C GLU A 64 14.87 -6.16 17.70
N GLY A 65 15.32 -5.28 18.59
CA GLY A 65 16.24 -4.19 18.26
C GLY A 65 17.72 -4.62 18.17
N GLY A 66 18.50 -3.91 17.33
CA GLY A 66 19.96 -4.02 17.29
C GLY A 66 20.56 -4.94 16.22
N GLN A 67 19.74 -5.48 15.31
CA GLN A 67 20.19 -6.25 14.14
C GLN A 67 19.75 -5.57 12.83
N PRO A 68 20.54 -5.64 11.75
CA PRO A 68 20.10 -5.19 10.43
C PRO A 68 18.87 -5.98 9.94
N GLY A 69 17.87 -5.30 9.38
CA GLY A 69 16.71 -5.91 8.71
C GLY A 69 15.39 -5.18 8.95
N GLY A 70 14.37 -5.52 8.15
CA GLY A 70 13.10 -4.80 8.05
C GLY A 70 13.23 -3.57 7.15
N GLU A 71 12.21 -3.31 6.33
CA GLU A 71 12.20 -2.20 5.39
C GLU A 71 10.91 -1.39 5.56
N VAL A 72 11.03 -0.07 5.43
CA VAL A 72 9.89 0.84 5.39
C VAL A 72 10.01 1.65 4.11
N SER A 73 9.02 1.50 3.24
CA SER A 73 9.04 2.05 1.89
C SER A 73 7.77 2.85 1.64
N LEU A 74 7.94 3.98 0.96
CA LEU A 74 6.83 4.71 0.37
C LEU A 74 6.77 4.26 -1.08
N GLU A 75 5.95 3.26 -1.37
CA GLU A 75 5.80 2.64 -2.71
C GLU A 75 5.25 3.65 -3.71
N GLN A 76 4.23 4.39 -3.28
CA GLN A 76 3.55 5.39 -4.09
C GLN A 76 3.15 6.60 -3.25
N ALA A 77 3.25 7.78 -3.85
CA ALA A 77 2.72 9.03 -3.31
C ALA A 77 2.57 10.05 -4.44
N TYR A 78 1.34 10.23 -4.91
CA TYR A 78 1.07 11.08 -6.06
C TYR A 78 -0.23 11.88 -5.93
N LEU A 79 -0.29 12.92 -6.75
CA LEU A 79 -1.46 13.76 -6.96
C LEU A 79 -2.01 13.50 -8.36
N ASP A 80 -3.33 13.42 -8.44
CA ASP A 80 -4.09 13.48 -9.68
C ASP A 80 -4.80 14.84 -9.75
N TYR A 81 -4.50 15.62 -10.80
CA TYR A 81 -5.20 16.87 -11.10
C TYR A 81 -5.94 16.78 -12.43
N ARG A 82 -7.27 16.88 -12.40
CA ARG A 82 -8.13 16.86 -13.59
C ARG A 82 -8.08 18.19 -14.33
N LEU A 83 -7.43 18.20 -15.49
CA LEU A 83 -7.32 19.37 -16.39
C LEU A 83 -8.59 19.55 -17.23
N ALA A 84 -9.20 18.44 -17.66
CA ALA A 84 -10.48 18.36 -18.36
C ALA A 84 -11.15 17.02 -18.05
N ASP A 85 -12.42 16.83 -18.41
CA ASP A 85 -13.13 15.56 -18.15
C ASP A 85 -12.45 14.31 -18.76
N TRP A 86 -11.63 14.51 -19.79
CA TRP A 86 -10.87 13.46 -20.48
C TRP A 86 -9.36 13.49 -20.20
N LEU A 87 -8.86 14.42 -19.38
CA LEU A 87 -7.42 14.62 -19.16
C LEU A 87 -7.08 14.86 -17.69
N THR A 88 -6.25 13.99 -17.14
CA THR A 88 -5.70 14.09 -15.78
C THR A 88 -4.18 14.12 -15.84
N LEU A 89 -3.59 15.07 -15.12
CA LEU A 89 -2.15 15.11 -14.87
C LEU A 89 -1.88 14.35 -13.56
N ARG A 90 -1.08 13.28 -13.64
CA ARG A 90 -0.55 12.58 -12.47
C ARG A 90 0.89 13.00 -12.23
N THR A 91 1.22 13.34 -10.99
CA THR A 91 2.59 13.73 -10.60
C THR A 91 2.92 13.25 -9.20
N GLY A 92 4.18 12.85 -8.99
CA GLY A 92 4.69 12.34 -7.72
C GLY A 92 5.45 11.05 -7.89
N LEU A 93 5.56 10.28 -6.81
CA LEU A 93 6.09 8.94 -6.84
C LEU A 93 4.99 7.99 -7.32
N VAL A 94 5.21 7.40 -8.50
CA VAL A 94 4.26 6.52 -9.16
C VAL A 94 4.97 5.24 -9.55
N LEU A 95 4.28 4.10 -9.43
CA LEU A 95 4.75 2.89 -10.09
C LEU A 95 4.52 3.04 -11.60
N PRO A 96 5.56 2.86 -12.43
CA PRO A 96 5.39 2.88 -13.88
C PRO A 96 4.43 1.75 -14.29
N PRO A 97 3.35 2.02 -15.05
CA PRO A 97 2.40 0.99 -15.47
C PRO A 97 2.99 0.18 -16.65
N VAL A 98 4.07 -0.54 -16.38
CA VAL A 98 4.83 -1.30 -17.38
C VAL A 98 4.88 -2.75 -16.96
N GLY A 99 4.16 -3.58 -17.73
CA GLY A 99 4.08 -5.02 -17.51
C GLY A 99 3.18 -5.41 -16.34
N ILE A 100 2.87 -6.71 -16.28
CA ILE A 100 1.98 -7.28 -15.26
C ILE A 100 2.55 -7.12 -13.85
N ILE A 101 3.88 -7.12 -13.73
CA ILE A 101 4.56 -7.03 -12.43
C ILE A 101 4.27 -5.68 -11.76
N ASN A 102 4.42 -4.54 -12.45
CA ASN A 102 4.17 -3.24 -11.80
C ASN A 102 2.68 -2.99 -11.54
N GLU A 103 1.80 -3.48 -12.43
CA GLU A 103 0.35 -3.38 -12.24
C GLU A 103 -0.16 -4.29 -11.11
N THR A 104 0.59 -5.34 -10.77
CA THR A 104 0.17 -6.36 -9.82
C THR A 104 1.38 -6.88 -9.05
N HIS A 105 2.11 -5.98 -8.39
CA HIS A 105 3.31 -6.31 -7.60
C HIS A 105 2.94 -6.90 -6.24
N GLU A 106 1.70 -6.68 -5.79
CA GLU A 106 1.15 -7.24 -4.56
C GLU A 106 0.45 -8.61 -4.75
N PRO A 107 0.42 -9.46 -3.71
CA PRO A 107 -0.26 -10.75 -3.68
C PRO A 107 -1.78 -10.66 -3.92
N PRO A 108 -2.46 -11.76 -4.28
CA PRO A 108 -1.95 -13.14 -4.37
C PRO A 108 -1.30 -13.46 -5.72
N THR A 109 -1.26 -12.48 -6.62
CA THR A 109 -0.94 -12.65 -8.03
C THR A 109 0.54 -12.66 -8.31
N PHE A 110 1.34 -11.91 -7.54
CA PHE A 110 2.80 -11.87 -7.66
C PHE A 110 3.45 -11.54 -6.30
N ASN A 111 4.66 -12.05 -6.07
CA ASN A 111 5.48 -11.75 -4.89
C ASN A 111 6.63 -10.84 -5.33
N GLY A 112 6.31 -9.63 -5.81
CA GLY A 112 7.31 -8.72 -6.35
C GLY A 112 7.74 -7.69 -5.32
N VAL A 113 8.94 -7.86 -4.79
CA VAL A 113 9.81 -6.79 -4.27
C VAL A 113 11.22 -6.99 -4.81
#